data_AF-A0A9D3YPU8-F1
#
_entry.id   AF-A0A9D3YPU8-F1
#
_cell.length_a   1.000
_cell.length_b   1.000
_cell.length_c   1.000
_cell.angle_alpha   90.00
_cell.angle_beta   90.00
_cell.angle_gamma   90.00
#
_symmetry.space_group_name_H-M   'P 1'
#
loop_
_entity.id
_entity.type
_entity.pdbx_description
1 polymer ?
#
loop_
_entity_poly.entity_id
_entity_poly.type
_entity_poly.pdbx_seq_one_letter_code
_entity_poly.pdbx_strand_id
1 'polypeptide(L)'
;MLQPHLTSMPGVRTKLNYILVILTGFSIPCTLFSLLRETWLDEGYVWSGLWQICGRNGSCFDLICVSDGIVQTRNLLYAGICTEVLSTLVSLLYVCARKENVVVLSTVLVLSLTYGICTMTAIFKYARDSDSSSFGSAFVWCVVACISGWSMAAVTTLLLCQKRLCSNIPNWCSKRLEHYVLLSQDEV
;
A
#
# COMPACT_ATOMS: atom_id res chain seq x y z
N MET A 1 -37.22 -5.46 16.29
CA MET A 1 -36.14 -4.60 16.84
C MET A 1 -34.79 -5.29 16.64
N LEU A 2 -34.05 -4.96 15.58
CA LEU A 2 -32.71 -5.53 15.24
C LEU A 2 -31.62 -4.43 15.15
N GLN A 3 -31.98 -3.21 15.55
CA GLN A 3 -31.17 -2.01 15.38
C GLN A 3 -29.88 -1.89 16.25
N PRO A 4 -29.68 -2.60 17.39
CA PRO A 4 -28.50 -2.35 18.23
C PRO A 4 -27.22 -3.11 17.83
N HIS A 5 -27.22 -4.03 16.86
CA HIS A 5 -25.98 -4.73 16.44
C HIS A 5 -25.22 -4.03 15.30
N LEU A 6 -25.88 -3.19 14.50
CA LEU A 6 -25.26 -2.43 13.42
C LEU A 6 -24.58 -1.13 13.89
N THR A 7 -24.86 -0.67 15.11
CA THR A 7 -24.19 0.48 15.75
C THR A 7 -22.77 0.16 16.25
N SER A 8 -22.29 -1.08 16.08
CA SER A 8 -20.90 -1.48 16.40
C SER A 8 -19.87 -1.08 15.33
N MET A 9 -20.30 -0.58 14.16
CA MET A 9 -19.42 -0.25 13.04
C MET A 9 -18.55 1.02 13.14
N PRO A 10 -18.82 2.07 13.95
CA PRO A 10 -17.93 3.23 14.01
C PRO A 10 -16.57 2.91 14.66
N GLY A 11 -16.51 1.88 15.53
CA GLY A 11 -15.27 1.40 16.13
C GLY A 11 -14.34 0.71 15.13
N VAL A 12 -14.89 -0.12 14.23
CA VAL A 12 -14.10 -0.84 13.22
C VAL A 12 -13.48 0.12 12.21
N ARG A 13 -14.25 1.13 11.79
CA ARG A 13 -13.81 2.10 10.78
C ARG A 13 -12.63 2.95 11.25
N THR A 14 -12.71 3.44 12.47
CA THR A 14 -11.64 4.22 13.09
C THR A 14 -10.35 3.40 13.15
N LYS A 15 -10.43 2.11 13.51
CA LYS A 15 -9.29 1.19 13.52
C LYS A 15 -8.68 1.00 12.13
N LEU A 16 -9.51 0.80 11.09
CA LEU A 16 -9.02 0.64 9.71
C LEU A 16 -8.33 1.91 9.18
N ASN A 17 -8.82 3.10 9.51
CA ASN A 17 -8.15 4.35 9.15
C ASN A 17 -6.77 4.48 9.83
N TYR A 18 -6.65 4.09 11.09
CA TYR A 18 -5.35 4.07 11.76
C TYR A 18 -4.39 3.04 11.16
N ILE A 19 -4.88 1.84 10.85
CA ILE A 19 -4.09 0.82 10.15
C ILE A 19 -3.57 1.36 8.82
N LEU A 20 -4.41 2.07 8.06
CA LEU A 20 -4.02 2.69 6.80
C LEU A 20 -2.85 3.67 6.99
N VAL A 21 -2.94 4.58 7.96
CA VAL A 21 -1.86 5.56 8.25
C VAL A 21 -0.58 4.89 8.75
N ILE A 22 -0.70 3.82 9.54
CA ILE A 22 0.47 3.07 10.02
C ILE A 22 1.17 2.37 8.86
N LEU A 23 0.41 1.73 7.96
CA LEU A 23 0.95 1.05 6.78
C LEU A 23 1.65 2.03 5.83
N THR A 24 1.06 3.21 5.59
CA THR A 24 1.68 4.28 4.76
C THR A 24 2.93 4.85 5.40
N GLY A 25 2.93 5.00 6.73
CA GLY A 25 4.09 5.50 7.47
C GLY A 25 5.25 4.50 7.52
N PHE A 26 4.95 3.20 7.43
CA PHE A 26 5.94 2.12 7.48
C PHE A 26 6.54 1.77 6.12
N SER A 27 5.78 1.87 5.03
CA SER A 27 6.26 1.59 3.66
C SER A 27 7.38 2.54 3.21
N ILE A 28 7.31 3.83 3.57
CA ILE A 28 8.32 4.85 3.23
C ILE A 28 9.72 4.48 3.78
N PRO A 29 9.91 4.29 5.11
CA PRO A 29 11.23 3.94 5.65
C PRO A 29 11.71 2.58 5.14
N CYS A 30 10.84 1.60 4.90
CA CYS A 30 11.25 0.33 4.28
C CYS A 30 11.80 0.54 2.85
N THR A 31 11.15 1.38 2.05
CA THR A 31 11.61 1.68 0.68
C THR A 31 12.90 2.49 0.70
N LEU A 32 13.02 3.47 1.61
CA LEU A 32 14.26 4.25 1.79
C LEU A 32 15.41 3.39 2.29
N PHE A 33 15.16 2.52 3.27
CA PHE A 33 16.15 1.59 3.77
C PHE A 33 16.64 0.67 2.65
N SER A 34 15.71 0.12 1.86
CA SER A 34 16.05 -0.66 0.68
C SER A 34 16.88 0.15 -0.32
N LEU A 35 16.47 1.38 -0.67
CA LEU A 35 17.16 2.22 -1.63
C LEU A 35 18.59 2.60 -1.23
N LEU A 36 18.81 2.89 0.06
CA LEU A 36 20.07 3.41 0.58
C LEU A 36 21.06 2.30 0.98
N ARG A 37 20.58 1.10 1.33
CA ARG A 37 21.44 0.03 1.85
C ARG A 37 22.16 -0.71 0.72
N GLU A 38 23.41 -1.07 0.97
CA GLU A 38 24.34 -1.69 0.02
C GLU A 38 24.16 -3.22 -0.09
N THR A 39 23.13 -3.77 0.54
CA THR A 39 22.91 -5.22 0.67
C THR A 39 21.75 -5.70 -0.21
N TRP A 40 21.73 -5.33 -1.50
CA TRP A 40 20.76 -5.88 -2.45
C TRP A 40 21.14 -7.29 -2.91
N LEU A 41 22.44 -7.50 -3.17
CA LEU A 41 23.04 -8.81 -3.41
C LEU A 41 24.08 -9.10 -2.33
N ASP A 42 24.15 -10.35 -1.90
CA ASP A 42 25.16 -10.85 -0.96
C ASP A 42 25.90 -12.03 -1.58
N GLU A 43 27.05 -11.76 -2.18
CA GLU A 43 27.92 -12.75 -2.81
C GLU A 43 29.04 -13.21 -1.84
N GLY A 44 28.79 -13.12 -0.54
CA GLY A 44 29.64 -13.62 0.55
C GLY A 44 30.87 -12.76 0.86
N TYR A 45 31.58 -12.29 -0.15
CA TYR A 45 32.74 -11.38 0.01
C TYR A 45 32.46 -9.96 -0.47
N VAL A 46 31.37 -9.78 -1.21
CA VAL A 46 30.97 -8.51 -1.82
C VAL A 46 29.48 -8.32 -1.60
N TRP A 47 29.11 -7.13 -1.13
CA TRP A 47 27.73 -6.67 -1.04
C TRP A 47 27.52 -5.60 -2.10
N SER A 48 26.58 -5.85 -3.01
CA SER A 48 26.25 -4.89 -4.06
C SER A 48 24.92 -4.23 -3.74
N GLY A 49 24.95 -2.90 -3.69
CA GLY A 49 23.78 -2.06 -3.53
C GLY A 49 23.31 -1.46 -4.84
N LEU A 50 22.33 -0.57 -4.74
CA LEU A 50 21.92 0.23 -5.88
C LEU A 50 22.94 1.32 -6.20
N TRP A 51 23.66 1.88 -5.23
CA TRP A 51 24.56 3.03 -5.40
C TRP A 51 26.04 2.67 -5.34
N GLN A 52 26.38 1.75 -4.43
CA GLN A 52 27.75 1.39 -4.10
C GLN A 52 27.90 -0.13 -4.03
N ILE A 53 29.13 -0.59 -4.22
CA ILE A 53 29.55 -1.97 -3.98
C ILE A 53 30.56 -1.94 -2.85
N CYS A 54 30.36 -2.77 -1.83
CA CYS A 54 31.21 -2.85 -0.66
C CYS A 54 31.85 -4.24 -0.54
N GLY A 55 33.15 -4.27 -0.29
CA GLY A 55 33.87 -5.50 0.03
C GLY A 55 33.86 -5.82 1.51
N ARG A 56 34.13 -7.09 1.86
CA ARG A 56 34.24 -7.55 3.26
C ARG A 56 35.32 -6.83 4.09
N ASN A 57 36.32 -6.26 3.43
CA ASN A 57 37.36 -5.42 4.04
C ASN A 57 36.85 -4.01 4.44
N GLY A 58 35.60 -3.67 4.15
CA GLY A 58 34.98 -2.38 4.45
C GLY A 58 35.24 -1.30 3.40
N SER A 59 35.96 -1.58 2.31
CA SER A 59 36.10 -0.63 1.21
C SER A 59 34.83 -0.64 0.35
N CYS A 60 34.25 0.55 0.14
CA CYS A 60 33.11 0.75 -0.74
C CYS A 60 33.50 1.61 -1.94
N PHE A 61 32.94 1.29 -3.10
CA PHE A 61 33.17 2.00 -4.35
C PHE A 61 31.83 2.39 -4.96
N ASP A 62 31.75 3.61 -5.49
CA ASP A 62 30.58 4.06 -6.24
C ASP A 62 30.46 3.26 -7.55
N LEU A 63 29.23 2.87 -7.91
CA LEU A 63 28.96 2.32 -9.23
C LEU A 63 29.02 3.44 -10.28
N ILE A 64 30.19 3.61 -10.91
CA ILE A 64 30.40 4.60 -11.98
C ILE A 64 29.78 4.11 -13.30
N CYS A 65 29.89 2.81 -13.59
CA CYS A 65 29.25 2.18 -14.75
C CYS A 65 28.06 1.35 -14.27
N VAL A 66 26.89 1.99 -14.23
CA VAL A 66 25.64 1.38 -13.75
C VAL A 66 24.93 0.69 -14.91
N SER A 67 24.50 -0.55 -14.75
CA SER A 67 23.65 -1.21 -15.76
C SER A 67 22.30 -0.49 -15.88
N ASP A 68 21.71 -0.48 -17.07
CA ASP A 68 20.38 0.11 -17.31
C ASP A 68 19.32 -0.43 -16.33
N GLY A 69 19.44 -1.70 -15.93
CA GLY A 69 18.59 -2.35 -14.93
C GLY A 69 18.61 -1.67 -13.57
N ILE A 70 19.80 -1.34 -13.05
CA ILE A 70 19.95 -0.66 -11.76
C ILE A 70 19.41 0.78 -11.86
N VAL A 71 19.66 1.49 -12.96
CA VAL A 71 19.12 2.86 -13.16
C VAL A 71 17.59 2.84 -13.18
N GLN A 72 16.98 1.91 -13.91
CA GLN A 72 15.53 1.74 -13.94
C GLN A 72 14.97 1.38 -12.56
N THR A 73 15.65 0.48 -11.83
CA THR A 73 15.27 0.10 -10.46
C THR A 73 15.28 1.31 -9.53
N ARG A 74 16.33 2.14 -9.56
CA ARG A 74 16.41 3.40 -8.79
C ARG A 74 15.24 4.32 -9.12
N ASN A 75 14.98 4.56 -10.41
CA ASN A 75 13.90 5.45 -10.85
C ASN A 75 12.51 4.97 -10.43
N LEU A 76 12.26 3.65 -10.51
CA LEU A 76 11.01 3.05 -10.04
C LEU A 76 10.83 3.19 -8.53
N LEU A 77 11.89 2.99 -7.75
CA LEU A 77 11.83 3.19 -6.29
C LEU A 77 11.61 4.66 -5.93
N TYR A 78 12.24 5.60 -6.63
CA TYR A 78 11.99 7.03 -6.43
C TYR A 78 10.55 7.41 -6.75
N ALA A 79 10.03 6.96 -7.90
CA ALA A 79 8.62 7.17 -8.25
C ALA A 79 7.70 6.57 -7.18
N GLY A 80 8.00 5.36 -6.70
CA GLY A 80 7.32 4.72 -5.59
C GLY A 80 7.30 5.58 -4.33
N ILE A 81 8.47 6.04 -3.86
CA ILE A 81 8.57 6.90 -2.66
C ILE A 81 7.74 8.17 -2.83
N CYS A 82 7.82 8.85 -3.98
CA CYS A 82 7.02 10.05 -4.23
C CYS A 82 5.51 9.76 -4.20
N THR A 83 5.06 8.67 -4.82
CA THR A 83 3.64 8.26 -4.79
C THR A 83 3.18 7.91 -3.37
N GLU A 84 4.03 7.29 -2.57
CA GLU A 84 3.70 6.88 -1.21
C GLU A 84 3.66 8.06 -0.24
N VAL A 85 4.58 9.02 -0.38
CA VAL A 85 4.52 10.29 0.36
C VAL A 85 3.23 11.04 0.05
N LEU A 86 2.83 11.10 -1.23
CA LEU A 86 1.56 11.72 -1.62
C LEU A 86 0.36 10.95 -1.03
N SER A 87 0.38 9.61 -1.10
CA SER A 87 -0.64 8.75 -0.49
C SER A 87 -0.79 9.00 1.01
N THR A 88 0.33 9.14 1.72
CA THR A 88 0.39 9.45 3.15
C THR A 88 -0.23 10.81 3.45
N LEU A 89 0.14 11.85 2.69
CA LEU A 89 -0.43 13.20 2.86
C LEU A 89 -1.94 13.21 2.64
N VAL A 90 -2.43 12.55 1.59
CA VAL A 90 -3.86 12.46 1.30
C VAL A 90 -4.60 11.68 2.40
N SER A 91 -3.99 10.62 2.93
CA SER A 91 -4.53 9.82 4.04
C SER A 91 -4.61 10.64 5.35
N LEU A 92 -3.59 11.44 5.66
CA LEU A 92 -3.61 12.35 6.80
C LEU A 92 -4.69 13.42 6.66
N LEU A 93 -4.82 14.02 5.48
CA LEU A 93 -5.89 14.99 5.19
C LEU A 93 -7.27 14.36 5.35
N TYR A 94 -7.45 13.11 4.90
CA TYR A 94 -8.69 12.36 5.08
C TYR A 94 -9.05 12.17 6.56
N VAL A 95 -8.08 11.78 7.39
CA VAL A 95 -8.26 11.61 8.85
C VAL A 95 -8.60 12.95 9.51
N CYS A 96 -7.89 14.02 9.17
CA CYS A 96 -8.09 15.35 9.73
C CYS A 96 -9.44 15.98 9.33
N ALA A 97 -9.87 15.79 8.08
CA ALA A 97 -11.09 16.41 7.57
C ALA A 97 -12.38 15.89 8.25
N ARG A 98 -12.32 14.69 8.88
CA ARG A 98 -13.47 13.98 9.49
C ARG A 98 -14.69 13.86 8.55
N LYS A 99 -14.50 14.06 7.25
CA LYS A 99 -15.52 14.00 6.21
C LYS A 99 -15.17 12.89 5.22
N GLU A 100 -16.09 11.97 5.07
CA GLU A 100 -15.89 10.81 4.22
C GLU A 100 -16.05 11.16 2.75
N ASN A 101 -14.95 11.53 2.11
CA ASN A 101 -14.94 11.78 0.68
C ASN A 101 -14.54 10.51 -0.09
N VAL A 102 -15.45 9.98 -0.93
CA VAL A 102 -15.18 8.80 -1.78
C VAL A 102 -14.02 9.07 -2.74
N VAL A 103 -13.92 10.31 -3.24
CA VAL A 103 -12.85 10.71 -4.16
C VAL A 103 -11.51 10.56 -3.47
N VAL A 104 -11.38 11.03 -2.23
CA VAL A 104 -10.13 10.95 -1.46
C VAL A 104 -9.69 9.49 -1.24
N LEU A 105 -10.60 8.63 -0.80
CA LEU A 105 -10.30 7.19 -0.64
C LEU A 105 -9.94 6.52 -1.98
N SER A 106 -10.60 6.91 -3.07
CA SER A 106 -10.28 6.38 -4.40
C SER A 106 -8.90 6.85 -4.87
N THR A 107 -8.54 8.10 -4.60
CA THR A 107 -7.20 8.63 -4.87
C THR A 107 -6.13 7.88 -4.07
N VAL A 108 -6.36 7.64 -2.77
CA VAL A 108 -5.44 6.83 -1.95
C VAL A 108 -5.28 5.44 -2.56
N LEU A 109 -6.38 4.77 -2.94
CA LEU A 109 -6.31 3.45 -3.57
C LEU A 109 -5.45 3.45 -4.84
N VAL A 110 -5.63 4.42 -5.73
CA VAL A 110 -4.84 4.53 -6.97
C VAL A 110 -3.37 4.77 -6.67
N LEU A 111 -3.05 5.63 -5.70
CA LEU A 111 -1.68 5.89 -5.28
C LEU A 111 -1.03 4.64 -4.66
N SER A 112 -1.74 3.92 -3.80
CA SER A 112 -1.30 2.64 -3.21
C SER A 112 -1.00 1.59 -4.27
N LEU A 113 -1.88 1.45 -5.27
CA LEU A 113 -1.68 0.51 -6.37
C LEU A 113 -0.47 0.91 -7.22
N THR A 114 -0.32 2.20 -7.53
CA THR A 114 0.83 2.71 -8.29
C THR A 114 2.14 2.44 -7.56
N TYR A 115 2.19 2.72 -6.25
CA TYR A 115 3.34 2.41 -5.41
C TYR A 115 3.67 0.91 -5.40
N GLY A 116 2.66 0.05 -5.22
CA GLY A 116 2.80 -1.40 -5.27
C GLY A 116 3.33 -1.90 -6.62
N ILE A 117 2.85 -1.35 -7.73
CA ILE A 117 3.33 -1.67 -9.08
C ILE A 117 4.77 -1.23 -9.29
N CYS A 118 5.13 0.00 -8.87
CA CYS A 118 6.50 0.52 -8.98
C CYS A 118 7.51 -0.36 -8.22
N THR A 119 7.21 -0.67 -6.96
CA THR A 119 8.09 -1.50 -6.11
C THR A 119 8.17 -2.95 -6.60
N MET A 120 7.03 -3.54 -7.02
CA MET A 120 7.01 -4.87 -7.63
C MET A 120 7.84 -4.92 -8.91
N THR A 121 7.69 -3.91 -9.79
CA THR A 121 8.45 -3.83 -11.05
C THR A 121 9.94 -3.67 -10.78
N ALA A 122 10.33 -2.86 -9.78
CA ALA A 122 11.72 -2.72 -9.36
C ALA A 122 12.32 -4.05 -8.90
N ILE A 123 11.59 -4.81 -8.06
CA ILE A 123 11.98 -6.14 -7.59
C ILE A 123 12.19 -7.10 -8.76
N PHE A 124 11.20 -7.22 -9.66
CA PHE A 124 11.30 -8.13 -10.80
C PHE A 124 12.40 -7.73 -11.78
N LYS A 125 12.56 -6.44 -12.04
CA LYS A 125 13.61 -5.93 -12.93
C LYS A 125 14.99 -6.26 -12.37
N TYR A 126 15.20 -5.97 -11.08
CA TYR A 126 16.47 -6.28 -10.41
C TYR A 126 16.73 -7.78 -10.35
N ALA A 127 15.74 -8.58 -9.93
CA ALA A 127 15.88 -10.03 -9.82
C ALA A 127 16.10 -10.71 -11.18
N ARG A 128 15.54 -10.16 -12.27
CA ARG A 128 15.77 -10.66 -13.63
C ARG A 128 17.17 -10.34 -14.14
N ASP A 129 17.68 -9.14 -13.83
CA ASP A 129 18.98 -8.68 -14.32
C ASP A 129 20.15 -9.17 -13.42
N SER A 130 19.86 -9.76 -12.26
CA SER A 130 20.85 -10.36 -11.37
C SER A 130 20.86 -11.87 -11.52
N ASP A 131 21.93 -12.43 -12.07
CA ASP A 131 22.15 -13.89 -12.17
C ASP A 131 22.53 -14.53 -10.80
N SER A 132 22.24 -13.85 -9.69
CA SER A 132 22.69 -14.23 -8.36
C SER A 132 21.68 -15.14 -7.66
N SER A 133 22.19 -16.13 -6.93
CA SER A 133 21.39 -17.02 -6.09
C SER A 133 21.11 -16.45 -4.68
N SER A 134 21.67 -15.29 -4.33
CA SER A 134 21.67 -14.77 -2.95
C SER A 134 21.29 -13.29 -2.90
N PHE A 135 20.03 -13.03 -2.52
CA PHE A 135 19.53 -11.69 -2.27
C PHE A 135 19.83 -11.23 -0.85
N GLY A 136 20.36 -10.02 -0.72
CA GLY A 136 20.67 -9.43 0.58
C GLY A 136 19.47 -8.80 1.27
N SER A 137 19.70 -8.27 2.47
CA SER A 137 18.64 -7.71 3.32
C SER A 137 17.91 -6.51 2.72
N ALA A 138 18.57 -5.66 1.93
CA ALA A 138 17.96 -4.50 1.30
C ALA A 138 16.88 -4.90 0.28
N PHE A 139 17.11 -5.99 -0.47
CA PHE A 139 16.14 -6.56 -1.39
C PHE A 139 14.91 -7.10 -0.63
N VAL A 140 15.14 -7.81 0.48
CA VAL A 140 14.04 -8.31 1.34
C VAL A 140 13.19 -7.16 1.88
N TRP A 141 13.80 -6.06 2.32
CA TRP A 141 13.07 -4.86 2.75
C TRP A 141 12.26 -4.22 1.61
N CYS A 142 12.74 -4.29 0.36
CA CYS A 142 11.95 -3.88 -0.80
C CYS A 142 10.68 -4.73 -0.96
N VAL A 143 10.81 -6.05 -0.78
CA VAL A 143 9.68 -6.99 -0.83
C VAL A 143 8.67 -6.68 0.28
N VAL A 144 9.15 -6.43 1.50
CA VAL A 144 8.29 -6.01 2.63
C VAL A 144 7.57 -4.70 2.31
N ALA A 145 8.27 -3.71 1.74
CA ALA A 145 7.69 -2.44 1.32
C ALA A 145 6.59 -2.63 0.27
N CYS A 146 6.84 -3.49 -0.73
CA CYS A 146 5.85 -3.87 -1.75
C CYS A 146 4.59 -4.52 -1.14
N ILE A 147 4.76 -5.51 -0.26
CA ILE A 147 3.64 -6.17 0.44
C ILE A 147 2.84 -5.16 1.26
N SER A 148 3.50 -4.20 1.91
CA SER A 148 2.84 -3.10 2.63
C SER A 148 1.94 -2.27 1.69
N GLY A 149 2.45 -1.93 0.50
CA GLY A 149 1.70 -1.19 -0.53
C GLY A 149 0.43 -1.91 -0.99
N TRP A 150 0.50 -3.22 -1.27
CA TRP A 150 -0.66 -4.03 -1.63
C TRP A 150 -1.65 -4.20 -0.48
N SER A 151 -1.14 -4.35 0.75
CA SER A 151 -1.96 -4.44 1.96
C SER A 151 -2.76 -3.15 2.19
N MET A 152 -2.11 -2.00 1.98
CA MET A 152 -2.77 -0.70 2.01
C MET A 152 -3.89 -0.60 0.96
N ALA A 153 -3.65 -1.02 -0.29
CA ALA A 153 -4.68 -1.03 -1.33
C ALA A 153 -5.87 -1.93 -0.96
N ALA A 154 -5.62 -3.09 -0.35
CA ALA A 154 -6.66 -3.99 0.15
C ALA A 154 -7.50 -3.32 1.25
N VAL A 155 -6.87 -2.66 2.23
CA VAL A 155 -7.57 -1.94 3.31
C VAL A 155 -8.41 -0.79 2.75
N THR A 156 -7.88 0.01 1.81
CA THR A 156 -8.64 1.09 1.17
C THR A 156 -9.84 0.55 0.37
N THR A 157 -9.67 -0.59 -0.30
CA THR A 157 -10.77 -1.26 -1.03
C THR A 157 -11.86 -1.74 -0.07
N LEU A 158 -11.49 -2.31 1.09
CA LEU A 158 -12.45 -2.70 2.13
C LEU A 158 -13.23 -1.50 2.66
N LEU A 159 -12.56 -0.36 2.90
CA LEU A 159 -13.21 0.89 3.33
C LEU A 159 -14.21 1.42 2.28
N LEU A 160 -13.85 1.38 1.00
CA LEU A 160 -14.75 1.74 -0.10
C LEU A 160 -15.94 0.79 -0.22
N CYS A 161 -15.70 -0.52 -0.04
CA CYS A 161 -16.74 -1.54 -0.08
C CYS A 161 -17.76 -1.39 1.06
N GLN A 162 -17.29 -1.19 2.30
CA GLN A 162 -18.15 -0.92 3.45
C GLN A 162 -19.08 0.27 3.20
N LYS A 163 -18.55 1.34 2.59
CA LYS A 163 -19.37 2.52 2.26
C LYS A 163 -20.49 2.20 1.26
N ARG A 164 -20.19 1.42 0.20
CA ARG A 164 -21.19 1.02 -0.80
C ARG A 164 -22.25 0.08 -0.24
N LEU A 165 -21.85 -0.88 0.60
CA LEU A 165 -22.79 -1.78 1.27
C LEU A 165 -23.73 -1.00 2.19
N CYS A 166 -23.20 -0.08 3.01
CA CYS A 166 -23.99 0.78 3.88
C CYS A 166 -24.93 1.72 3.12
N SER A 167 -24.61 2.15 1.89
CA SER A 167 -25.55 2.94 1.08
C SER A 167 -26.64 2.09 0.43
N ASN A 168 -26.37 0.83 0.12
CA ASN A 168 -27.35 -0.05 -0.53
C ASN A 168 -28.32 -0.71 0.47
N ILE A 169 -27.89 -1.01 1.70
CA ILE A 169 -28.75 -1.62 2.74
C ILE A 169 -30.00 -0.79 3.06
N PRO A 170 -29.95 0.54 3.29
CA PRO A 170 -31.17 1.32 3.55
C PRO A 170 -32.09 1.37 2.33
N ASN A 171 -31.54 1.41 1.11
CA ASN A 171 -32.35 1.32 -0.12
C ASN A 171 -33.03 -0.06 -0.25
N TRP A 172 -32.32 -1.12 0.12
CA TRP A 172 -32.84 -2.48 0.09
C TRP A 172 -33.89 -2.73 1.19
N CYS A 173 -33.66 -2.20 2.39
CA CYS A 173 -34.63 -2.21 3.48
C CYS A 173 -35.86 -1.34 3.18
N SER A 174 -35.70 -0.15 2.60
CA SER A 174 -36.82 0.72 2.21
C SER A 174 -37.72 0.03 1.19
N LYS A 175 -37.14 -0.55 0.14
CA LYS A 175 -37.89 -1.30 -0.88
C LYS A 175 -38.59 -2.54 -0.33
N ARG A 176 -37.98 -3.26 0.62
CA ARG A 176 -38.67 -4.38 1.28
C ARG A 176 -39.77 -3.89 2.21
N LEU A 177 -39.57 -2.80 2.96
CA LEU A 177 -40.61 -2.26 3.84
C LEU A 177 -41.84 -1.80 3.04
N GLU A 178 -41.63 -1.15 1.89
CA GLU A 178 -42.71 -0.78 0.95
C GLU A 178 -43.49 -2.03 0.50
N HIS A 179 -42.79 -3.12 0.18
CA HIS A 179 -43.44 -4.37 -0.23
C HIS A 179 -44.23 -5.06 0.90
N TYR A 180 -43.75 -5.01 2.15
CA TYR A 180 -44.46 -5.57 3.30
C TYR A 180 -45.67 -4.72 3.71
N VAL A 181 -45.62 -3.39 3.56
CA VAL A 181 -46.77 -2.50 3.82
C VAL A 181 -47.90 -2.72 2.82
N LEU A 182 -47.59 -3.03 1.56
CA LEU A 182 -48.60 -3.33 0.55
C LEU A 182 -49.33 -4.66 0.80
N LEU A 183 -48.64 -5.64 1.38
CA LEU A 183 -49.24 -6.95 1.70
C LEU A 183 -50.12 -6.95 2.96
N SER A 184 -49.98 -5.95 3.85
CA SER A 184 -50.81 -5.85 5.07
C SER A 184 -52.12 -5.08 4.87
N GLN A 185 -52.41 -4.58 3.67
CA GLN A 185 -53.66 -3.86 3.38
C GLN A 185 -54.78 -4.75 2.80
N ASP A 186 -54.49 -6.01 2.47
CA ASP A 186 -55.49 -6.97 1.95
C ASP A 186 -56.09 -7.89 3.05
N GLU A 187 -55.80 -7.64 4.34
CA GLU A 187 -56.35 -8.37 5.49
C GLU A 187 -57.32 -7.55 6.37
N VAL A 188 -57.79 -6.38 5.89
CA VAL A 188 -58.85 -5.57 6.53
C VAL A 188 -60.08 -5.47 5.64
#